data_AF-A0AAD9PMI5-F1
#
_entry.id   AF-A0AAD9PMI5-F1
#
_cell.length_a   1.000
_cell.length_b   1.000
_cell.length_c   1.000
_cell.angle_alpha   90.00
_cell.angle_beta   90.00
_cell.angle_gamma   90.00
#
_symmetry.space_group_name_H-M   'P 1'
#
loop_
_entity.id
_entity.type
_entity.pdbx_description
1 polymer ?
#
loop_
_entity_poly.entity_id
_entity_poly.type
_entity_poly.pdbx_seq_one_letter_code
_entity_poly.pdbx_strand_id
1 'polypeptide(L)'
;MTDSSIQNIQQNRKKRPKTIKFGTLVISNEKNSYFYATVAVRMLKSTSKRIGMKGICITGLGYTIAIVVEVALLLQESKKGLLLKTLDI
;
A
#
# COMPACT_ATOMS: atom_id res chain seq x y z
N MET A 1 -14.95 52.01 17.80
CA MET A 1 -13.82 51.51 17.00
C MET A 1 -13.58 50.08 17.42
N THR A 2 -14.05 49.11 16.63
CA THR A 2 -13.93 47.68 16.96
C THR A 2 -12.71 47.10 16.27
N ASP A 3 -11.85 46.50 17.08
CA ASP A 3 -10.56 45.89 16.74
C ASP A 3 -10.66 44.92 15.55
N SER A 4 -10.07 45.33 14.42
CA SER A 4 -9.83 44.51 13.21
C SER A 4 -8.93 43.29 13.48
N SER A 5 -8.38 43.19 14.69
CA SER A 5 -7.39 42.22 15.16
C SER A 5 -7.96 40.81 15.35
N ILE A 6 -9.29 40.66 15.50
CA ILE A 6 -9.92 39.35 15.75
C ILE A 6 -10.11 38.53 14.45
N GLN A 7 -10.09 39.16 13.27
CA GLN A 7 -10.38 38.46 12.00
C GLN A 7 -9.21 37.66 11.42
N ASN A 8 -7.98 37.84 11.92
CA ASN A 8 -6.79 37.17 11.36
C ASN A 8 -6.45 35.79 11.97
N ILE A 9 -7.17 35.34 13.01
CA ILE A 9 -6.88 34.06 13.68
C ILE A 9 -7.57 32.87 13.01
N GLN A 10 -8.58 33.09 12.15
CA GLN A 10 -9.42 32.00 11.62
C GLN A 10 -8.89 31.32 10.32
N GLN A 11 -7.81 31.79 9.70
CA GLN A 11 -7.42 31.27 8.38
C GLN A 11 -6.40 30.12 8.39
N ASN A 12 -5.80 29.76 9.53
CA ASN A 12 -4.91 28.60 9.58
C ASN A 12 -5.67 27.32 9.99
N ARG A 13 -6.70 26.95 9.21
CA ARG A 13 -7.27 25.61 9.28
C ARG A 13 -6.17 24.63 8.88
N LYS A 14 -5.49 24.05 9.87
CA LYS A 14 -4.51 22.97 9.71
C LYS A 14 -5.01 21.99 8.66
N LYS A 15 -4.39 21.99 7.46
CA LYS A 15 -4.69 21.00 6.42
C LYS A 15 -4.39 19.63 7.02
N ARG A 16 -5.44 18.89 7.42
CA ARG A 16 -5.26 17.50 7.89
C ARG A 16 -4.52 16.75 6.78
N PRO A 17 -3.46 15.97 7.10
CA PRO A 17 -2.74 15.22 6.07
C PRO A 17 -3.75 14.36 5.32
N LYS A 18 -3.74 14.44 3.98
CA LYS A 18 -4.61 13.60 3.15
C LYS A 18 -4.30 12.14 3.47
N THR A 19 -5.24 11.44 4.10
CA THR A 19 -5.10 10.02 4.43
C THR A 19 -4.93 9.25 3.13
N ILE A 20 -3.72 8.73 2.90
CA ILE A 20 -3.44 7.87 1.76
C ILE A 20 -4.08 6.52 2.07
N LYS A 21 -4.97 6.05 1.19
CA LYS A 21 -5.58 4.73 1.32
C LYS A 21 -4.67 3.68 0.66
N PHE A 22 -4.41 2.61 1.39
CA PHE A 22 -3.71 1.42 0.91
C PHE A 22 -4.64 0.22 1.01
N GLY A 23 -4.48 -0.74 0.10
CA GLY A 23 -5.08 -2.06 0.28
C GLY A 23 -4.23 -2.85 1.26
N THR A 24 -4.83 -3.67 2.12
CA THR A 24 -4.07 -4.45 3.10
C THR A 24 -4.05 -5.92 2.70
N LEU A 25 -2.87 -6.51 2.62
CA LEU A 25 -2.64 -7.95 2.45
C LEU A 25 -2.02 -8.49 3.73
N VAL A 26 -2.73 -9.40 4.39
CA VAL A 26 -2.23 -10.08 5.59
C VAL A 26 -1.66 -11.44 5.20
N ILE A 27 -0.43 -11.72 5.63
CA ILE A 27 0.27 -12.98 5.38
C ILE A 27 0.06 -13.93 6.56
N SER A 28 -0.35 -15.16 6.25
CA SER A 28 -0.36 -16.30 7.16
C SER A 28 0.71 -17.32 6.75
N ASN A 29 1.05 -18.22 7.67
CA ASN A 29 2.03 -19.28 7.43
C ASN A 29 1.48 -20.46 6.60
N GLU A 30 0.26 -20.37 6.08
CA GLU A 30 -0.39 -21.45 5.32
C GLU A 30 0.06 -21.53 3.87
N LYS A 31 0.65 -20.45 3.35
CA LYS A 31 1.04 -20.30 1.95
C LYS A 31 2.46 -19.73 1.86
N ASN A 32 3.12 -20.00 0.74
CA ASN A 32 4.46 -19.50 0.46
C ASN A 32 4.46 -18.07 -0.08
N SER A 33 5.65 -17.48 -0.18
CA SER A 33 5.87 -16.12 -0.69
C SER A 33 5.41 -15.94 -2.14
N TYR A 34 5.55 -16.93 -3.02
CA TYR A 34 5.07 -16.85 -4.41
C TYR A 34 3.55 -16.69 -4.51
N PHE A 35 2.79 -17.41 -3.69
CA PHE A 35 1.33 -17.26 -3.63
C PHE A 35 0.96 -15.83 -3.26
N TYR A 36 1.53 -15.29 -2.18
CA TYR A 36 1.24 -13.94 -1.72
C TYR A 36 1.74 -12.86 -2.68
N ALA A 37 2.86 -13.07 -3.37
CA ALA A 37 3.33 -12.19 -4.42
C ALA A 37 2.33 -12.11 -5.59
N THR A 38 1.74 -13.24 -5.98
CA THR A 38 0.71 -13.28 -7.02
C THR A 38 -0.56 -12.53 -6.60
N VAL A 39 -1.00 -12.72 -5.35
CA VAL A 39 -2.14 -11.98 -4.78
C VAL A 39 -1.84 -10.48 -4.75
N ALA A 40 -0.66 -10.09 -4.29
CA ALA A 40 -0.22 -8.69 -4.25
C ALA A 40 -0.20 -8.03 -5.64
N VAL A 41 0.27 -8.73 -6.68
CA VAL A 41 0.23 -8.25 -8.07
C VAL A 41 -1.22 -8.04 -8.53
N ARG A 42 -2.12 -8.99 -8.26
CA ARG A 42 -3.55 -8.86 -8.61
C ARG A 42 -4.21 -7.70 -7.87
N MET A 43 -3.88 -7.51 -6.59
CA MET A 43 -4.35 -6.38 -5.81
C MET A 43 -3.87 -5.07 -6.45
N LEU A 44 -2.57 -4.90 -6.69
CA LEU A 44 -2.00 -3.71 -7.33
C LEU A 44 -2.63 -3.38 -8.69
N LYS A 45 -2.87 -4.40 -9.54
CA LYS A 45 -3.56 -4.25 -10.84
C LYS A 45 -5.03 -3.84 -10.69
N SER A 46 -5.68 -4.21 -9.58
CA SER A 46 -7.06 -3.82 -9.28
C SER A 46 -7.13 -2.43 -8.66
N THR A 47 -6.10 -2.04 -7.91
CA THR A 47 -5.95 -0.73 -7.28
C THR A 47 -5.87 0.41 -8.30
N SER A 48 -5.26 0.17 -9.47
CA SER A 48 -5.21 1.18 -10.54
C SER A 48 -6.57 1.50 -11.15
N LYS A 49 -7.57 0.61 -10.99
CA LYS A 49 -8.92 0.77 -11.57
C LYS A 49 -9.95 1.31 -10.58
N ARG A 50 -9.71 1.26 -9.27
CA ARG A 50 -10.68 1.69 -8.24
C ARG A 50 -10.04 2.64 -7.23
N ILE A 51 -10.57 3.87 -7.20
CA ILE A 51 -10.67 4.74 -6.00
C ILE A 51 -9.34 5.02 -5.29
N GLY A 52 -8.57 6.01 -5.75
CA GLY A 52 -7.65 6.82 -4.92
C GLY A 52 -6.60 6.10 -4.06
N MET A 53 -6.42 4.80 -4.25
CA MET A 53 -5.50 3.98 -3.48
C MET A 53 -4.12 4.05 -4.12
N LYS A 54 -3.09 4.34 -3.32
CA LYS A 54 -1.72 4.53 -3.84
C LYS A 54 -0.90 3.24 -3.91
N GLY A 55 -1.38 2.16 -3.32
CA GLY A 55 -0.68 0.89 -3.31
C GLY A 55 -1.29 -0.10 -2.34
N ILE A 56 -0.46 -1.05 -1.91
CA ILE A 56 -0.81 -2.06 -0.91
C ILE A 56 0.17 -2.00 0.27
N CYS A 57 -0.33 -2.32 1.46
CA CYS A 57 0.44 -2.62 2.66
C CYS A 57 0.43 -4.14 2.84
N ILE A 58 1.61 -4.74 3.03
CA ILE A 58 1.76 -6.16 3.28
C ILE A 58 2.14 -6.32 4.75
N THR A 59 1.38 -7.10 5.50
CA THR A 59 1.51 -7.22 6.96
C THR A 59 1.63 -8.69 7.35
N GLY A 60 2.50 -8.99 8.30
CA GLY A 60 2.69 -10.32 8.87
C GLY A 60 3.17 -10.19 10.31
N LEU A 61 2.85 -11.19 11.13
CA LEU A 61 3.16 -11.23 12.56
C LEU A 61 4.09 -12.42 12.86
N GLY A 62 5.03 -12.22 13.79
CA GLY A 62 5.96 -13.26 14.23
C GLY A 62 6.75 -13.88 13.08
N TYR A 63 6.71 -15.21 12.96
CA TYR A 63 7.44 -15.98 11.95
C TYR A 63 7.11 -15.60 10.50
N THR A 64 5.93 -15.03 10.24
CA THR A 64 5.52 -14.64 8.88
C THR A 64 6.21 -13.37 8.37
N ILE A 65 6.96 -12.65 9.21
CA ILE A 65 7.73 -11.47 8.80
C ILE A 65 8.74 -11.83 7.70
N ALA A 66 9.38 -13.00 7.78
CA ALA A 66 10.29 -13.47 6.74
C ALA A 66 9.58 -13.59 5.38
N ILE A 67 8.37 -14.18 5.37
CA ILE A 67 7.53 -14.31 4.18
C ILE A 67 7.13 -12.92 3.64
N VAL A 68 6.81 -11.96 4.51
CA VAL A 68 6.51 -10.58 4.09
C VAL A 68 7.68 -9.95 3.36
N VAL A 69 8.90 -10.11 3.86
CA VAL A 69 10.11 -9.58 3.22
C VAL A 69 10.34 -10.25 1.87
N GLU A 70 10.24 -11.58 1.80
CA GLU A 70 10.37 -12.31 0.52
C GLU A 70 9.36 -11.85 -0.52
N VAL A 71 8.09 -11.68 -0.12
CA VAL A 71 7.04 -11.16 -1.02
C VAL A 71 7.41 -9.77 -1.52
N ALA A 72 7.90 -8.88 -0.65
CA ALA A 72 8.31 -7.54 -1.05
C ALA A 72 9.48 -7.57 -2.05
N LEU A 73 10.47 -8.45 -1.85
CA LEU A 73 11.59 -8.65 -2.76
C LEU A 73 11.13 -9.18 -4.12
N LEU A 74 10.28 -10.21 -4.15
CA LEU A 74 9.69 -10.75 -5.39
C LEU A 74 8.94 -9.66 -6.17
N LEU A 75 8.19 -8.80 -5.47
CA LEU A 75 7.51 -7.66 -6.09
C LEU A 75 8.48 -6.60 -6.61
N GLN A 76 9.58 -6.34 -5.91
CA GLN A 76 10.61 -5.39 -6.36
C GLN A 76 11.30 -5.88 -7.63
N GLU A 77 11.66 -7.17 -7.70
CA GLU A 77 12.22 -7.81 -8.89
C GLU A 77 11.22 -7.81 -10.05
N SER A 78 9.93 -7.98 -9.77
CA SER A 78 8.90 -7.96 -10.80
C SER A 78 8.72 -6.63 -11.50
N LYS A 79 8.95 -5.51 -10.81
CA LYS A 79 8.93 -4.18 -11.44
C LYS A 79 10.12 -3.98 -12.39
N LYS A 80 11.15 -4.83 -12.30
CA LYS A 80 12.24 -4.93 -13.29
C LYS A 80 11.97 -5.98 -14.39
N GLY A 81 10.75 -6.55 -14.46
CA GLY A 81 10.30 -7.40 -15.57
C GLY A 81 10.25 -8.91 -15.29
N LEU A 82 10.53 -9.39 -14.07
CA LEU A 82 10.70 -10.85 -13.85
C LEU A 82 9.43 -11.66 -13.53
N LEU A 83 8.43 -11.15 -12.77
CA LEU A 83 7.26 -12.00 -12.41
C LEU A 83 6.24 -12.19 -13.55
N LEU A 84 6.36 -11.48 -14.67
CA LEU A 84 5.46 -11.69 -15.81
C LEU A 84 5.86 -12.90 -16.66
N LYS A 85 7.12 -13.36 -16.61
CA LYS A 85 7.59 -14.46 -17.46
C LYS A 85 7.29 -15.86 -16.90
N THR A 86 6.86 -15.95 -15.64
CA THR A 86 6.57 -17.22 -14.95
C THR A 86 5.08 -17.41 -14.66
N LEU A 87 4.23 -16.46 -15.06
CA LEU A 87 2.79 -16.49 -14.85
C LEU A 87 2.06 -16.18 -16.17
N ASP A 88 2.34 -16.98 -17.21
CA ASP A 88 1.40 -17.13 -18.33
C ASP A 88 0.31 -18.12 -17.88
N ILE A 89 -0.76 -17.55 -17.30
CA ILE A 89 -2.09 -18.15 -17.17
C ILE A 89 -3.06 -17.22 -17.90
#